data_AF-A0A428NR57-F1
#
_entry.id   AF-A0A428NR57-F1
#
_cell.length_a   1.000
_cell.length_b   1.000
_cell.length_c   1.000
_cell.angle_alpha   90.00
_cell.angle_beta   90.00
_cell.angle_gamma   90.00
#
_symmetry.space_group_name_H-M   'P 1'
#
loop_
_entity.id
_entity.type
_entity.pdbx_description
1 polymer ?
#
loop_
_entity_poly.entity_id
_entity_poly.type
_entity_poly.pdbx_seq_one_letter_code
_entity_poly.pdbx_strand_id
1 'polypeptide(L)'
;MSCNICNKFKGVGKLRPEEDAPVGISRKHVPRDLSWQDLQTSAKICHCCEILVSGCRGCFKQHGMDEEQVESFSIRFFYPNYEDEDAEVDKVVSFMLQDGSYFNIELFAIEEDDCPVPDAWESMPVSQRTSFRTDSPDAIEIIKSWMQLCADDSEHVDCIKPDGPELPRRVVDVGDVDGVLCVVKTQGESAKYICLSHCWGLTQIITTTQDTLQERKQRIGMQDLSNTFRDAILLTRKLGLSYIWIDSLCIIQDSRTD
;
A
#
# COMPACT_ATOMS: atom_id res chain seq x y z
N MET A 1 -23.57 -12.43 25.74
CA MET A 1 -24.69 -12.70 24.81
C MET A 1 -24.11 -12.89 23.41
N SER A 2 -24.40 -14.01 22.75
CA SER A 2 -23.95 -14.30 21.39
C SER A 2 -24.67 -13.37 20.41
N CYS A 3 -23.95 -12.40 19.82
CA CYS A 3 -24.55 -11.52 18.82
C CYS A 3 -24.87 -12.29 17.53
N ASN A 4 -26.08 -12.10 17.02
CA ASN A 4 -26.58 -12.78 15.82
C ASN A 4 -25.93 -12.31 14.51
N ILE A 5 -25.19 -11.20 14.53
CA ILE A 5 -24.41 -10.70 13.40
C ILE A 5 -22.98 -11.24 13.49
N CYS A 6 -22.27 -10.98 14.59
CA CYS A 6 -20.85 -11.32 14.65
C CYS A 6 -20.59 -12.84 14.58
N ASN A 7 -21.47 -13.68 15.14
CA ASN A 7 -21.30 -15.14 15.06
C ASN A 7 -21.46 -15.68 13.63
N LYS A 8 -22.08 -14.92 12.71
CA LYS A 8 -22.15 -15.30 11.29
C LYS A 8 -20.81 -15.09 10.56
N PHE A 9 -19.90 -14.31 11.15
CA PHE A 9 -18.56 -14.10 10.63
C PHE A 9 -17.61 -15.27 10.93
N LYS A 10 -17.97 -16.17 11.85
CA LYS A 10 -17.21 -17.39 12.09
C LYS A 10 -17.17 -18.23 10.82
N GLY A 11 -16.00 -18.80 10.51
CA GLY A 11 -15.79 -19.70 9.39
C GLY A 11 -16.64 -20.97 9.49
N VAL A 12 -17.90 -20.96 9.03
CA VAL A 12 -18.76 -22.14 9.07
C VAL A 12 -18.45 -23.07 7.89
N GLY A 13 -17.74 -24.16 8.16
CA GLY A 13 -17.61 -25.27 7.23
C GLY A 13 -16.83 -26.42 7.86
N LYS A 14 -17.17 -27.65 7.50
CA LYS A 14 -16.40 -28.83 7.92
C LYS A 14 -15.00 -28.75 7.33
N LEU A 15 -13.98 -28.99 8.15
CA LEU A 15 -12.69 -29.53 7.73
C LEU A 15 -13.00 -30.70 6.78
N ARG A 16 -12.79 -30.54 5.47
CA ARG A 16 -12.97 -31.67 4.55
C ARG A 16 -11.70 -32.52 4.63
N PRO A 17 -11.81 -33.87 4.60
CA PRO A 17 -10.65 -34.73 4.41
C PRO A 17 -9.94 -34.39 3.09
N GLU A 18 -8.61 -34.50 3.12
CA GLU A 18 -7.56 -33.97 2.22
C GLU A 18 -7.65 -34.28 0.72
N GLU A 19 -8.67 -35.00 0.22
CA GLU A 19 -8.55 -35.61 -1.13
C GLU A 19 -9.48 -35.05 -2.21
N ASP A 20 -10.42 -34.13 -1.92
CA ASP A 20 -11.39 -33.64 -2.93
C ASP A 20 -11.84 -32.16 -2.76
N ALA A 21 -10.94 -31.25 -2.34
CA ALA A 21 -11.30 -29.82 -2.21
C ALA A 21 -10.93 -29.01 -3.47
N PRO A 22 -11.89 -28.29 -4.10
CA PRO A 22 -11.55 -27.24 -5.05
C PRO A 22 -10.92 -26.04 -4.31
N VAL A 23 -9.86 -25.51 -4.93
CA VAL A 23 -9.04 -24.35 -4.56
C VAL A 23 -9.89 -23.12 -4.15
N GLY A 24 -9.55 -22.49 -3.03
CA GLY A 24 -9.85 -21.08 -2.74
C GLY A 24 -11.32 -20.67 -2.67
N ILE A 25 -12.17 -21.38 -1.91
CA ILE A 25 -13.58 -20.97 -1.77
C ILE A 25 -13.68 -19.75 -0.85
N SER A 26 -13.79 -18.56 -1.45
CA SER A 26 -14.27 -17.34 -0.79
C SER A 26 -15.57 -17.64 -0.04
N ARG A 27 -15.50 -17.74 1.30
CA ARG A 27 -16.70 -17.84 2.12
C ARG A 27 -17.20 -16.42 2.37
N LYS A 28 -18.13 -15.96 1.52
CA LYS A 28 -18.85 -14.71 1.77
C LYS A 28 -19.70 -14.88 3.04
N HIS A 29 -19.21 -14.38 4.17
CA HIS A 29 -19.88 -14.51 5.46
C HIS A 29 -21.01 -13.50 5.72
N VAL A 30 -21.51 -12.82 4.68
CA VAL A 30 -22.58 -11.83 4.84
C VAL A 30 -23.92 -12.30 4.29
N PRO A 31 -24.98 -12.30 5.11
CA PRO A 31 -26.35 -12.35 4.62
C PRO A 31 -26.58 -11.18 3.65
N ARG A 32 -27.16 -11.44 2.48
CA ARG A 32 -27.48 -10.39 1.48
C ARG A 32 -28.37 -9.25 2.03
N ASP A 33 -28.99 -9.47 3.19
CA ASP A 33 -29.98 -8.59 3.81
C ASP A 33 -29.46 -7.86 5.06
N LEU A 34 -28.16 -7.86 5.34
CA LEU A 34 -27.60 -7.11 6.47
C LEU A 34 -27.32 -5.66 6.08
N SER A 35 -28.07 -4.72 6.64
CA SER A 35 -27.81 -3.29 6.42
C SER A 35 -26.73 -2.73 7.36
N TRP A 36 -26.14 -1.61 6.96
CA TRP A 36 -25.25 -0.85 7.85
C TRP A 36 -25.94 -0.43 9.15
N GLN A 37 -27.23 -0.07 9.09
CA GLN A 37 -28.04 0.30 10.25
C GLN A 37 -28.25 -0.86 11.24
N ASP A 38 -28.36 -2.10 10.75
CA ASP A 38 -28.43 -3.30 11.58
C ASP A 38 -27.13 -3.48 12.38
N LEU A 39 -25.98 -3.27 11.74
CA LEU A 39 -24.68 -3.35 12.41
C LEU A 39 -24.52 -2.27 13.48
N GLN A 40 -24.90 -1.02 13.18
CA GLN A 40 -24.92 0.08 14.14
C GLN A 40 -25.84 -0.20 15.33
N THR A 41 -26.99 -0.81 15.09
CA THR A 41 -27.92 -1.19 16.16
C THR A 41 -27.32 -2.28 17.04
N SER A 42 -26.68 -3.28 16.43
CA SER A 42 -25.98 -4.35 17.16
C SER A 42 -24.77 -3.84 17.94
N ALA A 43 -24.04 -2.86 17.43
CA ALA A 43 -22.90 -2.24 18.12
C ALA A 43 -23.26 -1.67 19.50
N LYS A 44 -24.53 -1.29 19.73
CA LYS A 44 -25.00 -0.82 21.05
C LYS A 44 -24.95 -1.90 22.13
N ILE A 45 -24.92 -3.17 21.75
CA ILE A 45 -25.00 -4.33 22.67
C ILE A 45 -23.94 -5.40 22.42
N CYS A 46 -23.14 -5.27 21.36
CA CYS A 46 -22.11 -6.23 20.97
C CYS A 46 -20.77 -5.53 20.77
N HIS A 47 -19.77 -5.92 21.56
CA HIS A 47 -18.43 -5.35 21.51
C HIS A 47 -17.75 -5.53 20.13
N CYS A 48 -17.87 -6.69 19.48
CA CYS A 48 -17.26 -6.90 18.16
C CYS A 48 -17.89 -6.01 17.09
N CYS A 49 -19.23 -5.87 17.10
CA CYS A 49 -19.90 -4.94 16.18
C CYS A 49 -19.53 -3.48 16.49
N GLU A 50 -19.30 -3.15 17.76
CA GLU A 50 -18.85 -1.83 18.18
C GLU A 50 -17.46 -1.51 17.62
N ILE A 51 -16.50 -2.44 17.70
CA ILE A 51 -15.16 -2.29 17.09
C ILE A 51 -15.26 -2.03 15.58
N LEU A 52 -16.10 -2.79 14.85
CA LEU A 52 -16.27 -2.59 13.41
C LEU A 52 -16.84 -1.20 13.12
N VAL A 53 -17.90 -0.80 13.83
CA VAL A 53 -18.57 0.48 13.60
C VAL A 53 -17.67 1.66 13.95
N SER A 54 -16.97 1.60 15.09
CA SER A 54 -16.06 2.66 15.52
C SER A 54 -14.86 2.78 14.59
N GLY A 55 -14.26 1.65 14.17
CA GLY A 55 -13.19 1.61 13.18
C GLY A 55 -13.60 2.22 11.83
N CYS A 56 -14.75 1.79 11.28
CA CYS A 56 -15.25 2.31 10.01
C CYS A 56 -15.49 3.82 10.06
N ARG A 57 -16.12 4.32 11.14
CA ARG A 57 -16.34 5.77 11.34
C ARG A 57 -15.04 6.55 11.47
N GLY A 58 -14.02 5.96 12.09
CA GLY A 58 -12.67 6.52 12.13
C GLY A 58 -12.12 6.73 10.72
N CYS A 59 -12.19 5.71 9.87
CA CYS A 59 -11.77 5.79 8.46
C CYS A 59 -12.60 6.81 7.68
N PHE A 60 -13.92 6.84 7.84
CA PHE A 60 -14.79 7.82 7.18
C PHE A 60 -14.37 9.25 7.51
N LYS A 61 -14.15 9.54 8.80
CA LYS A 61 -13.68 10.85 9.25
C LYS A 61 -12.31 11.21 8.68
N GLN A 62 -11.37 10.27 8.63
CA GLN A 62 -10.04 10.50 8.09
C GLN A 62 -10.05 10.81 6.58
N HIS A 63 -10.99 10.21 5.85
CA HIS A 63 -11.10 10.36 4.39
C HIS A 63 -12.21 11.35 3.95
N GLY A 64 -12.87 12.03 4.89
CA GLY A 64 -13.94 12.99 4.60
C GLY A 64 -15.18 12.36 3.98
N MET A 65 -15.43 11.08 4.23
CA MET A 65 -16.60 10.35 3.75
C MET A 65 -17.79 10.61 4.67
N ASP A 66 -18.96 10.88 4.09
CA ASP A 66 -20.21 11.01 4.85
C ASP A 66 -20.90 9.65 4.95
N GLU A 67 -21.26 9.25 6.17
CA GLU A 67 -21.96 8.01 6.46
C GLU A 67 -23.37 7.99 5.83
N GLU A 68 -23.98 9.15 5.58
CA GLU A 68 -25.27 9.28 4.91
C GLU A 68 -25.23 8.89 3.42
N GLN A 69 -24.04 8.85 2.81
CA GLN A 69 -23.85 8.48 1.41
C GLN A 69 -23.82 6.97 1.19
N VAL A 70 -23.80 6.15 2.25
CA VAL A 70 -23.75 4.69 2.14
C VAL A 70 -25.07 4.15 1.58
N GLU A 71 -25.03 3.60 0.38
CA GLU A 71 -26.17 2.93 -0.26
C GLU A 71 -26.26 1.46 0.16
N SER A 72 -25.12 0.75 0.14
CA SER A 72 -25.06 -0.63 0.60
C SER A 72 -23.71 -0.95 1.23
N PHE A 73 -23.68 -2.03 2.01
CA PHE A 73 -22.52 -2.44 2.78
C PHE A 73 -22.37 -3.96 2.71
N SER A 74 -21.12 -4.41 2.72
CA SER A 74 -20.78 -5.82 2.83
C SER A 74 -19.48 -6.03 3.60
N ILE A 75 -19.36 -7.19 4.22
CA ILE A 75 -18.14 -7.68 4.86
C ILE A 75 -17.74 -8.96 4.13
N ARG A 76 -16.45 -9.08 3.83
CA ARG A 76 -15.87 -10.25 3.18
C ARG A 76 -14.69 -10.72 3.99
N PHE A 77 -14.83 -11.88 4.61
CA PHE A 77 -13.76 -12.52 5.36
C PHE A 77 -13.27 -13.72 4.56
N PHE A 78 -12.04 -13.61 4.07
CA PHE A 78 -11.30 -14.68 3.45
C PHE A 78 -10.53 -15.44 4.52
N TYR A 79 -10.55 -16.75 4.44
CA TYR A 79 -9.90 -17.65 5.38
C TYR A 79 -8.99 -18.59 4.59
N PRO A 80 -7.79 -18.88 5.11
CA PRO A 80 -6.86 -19.78 4.43
C PRO A 80 -7.45 -21.19 4.39
N ASN A 81 -7.07 -21.97 3.37
CA ASN A 81 -7.33 -23.40 3.40
C ASN A 81 -6.26 -24.06 4.28
N TYR A 82 -6.62 -25.14 4.99
CA TYR A 82 -5.76 -25.79 5.98
C TYR A 82 -4.46 -26.41 5.42
N GLU A 83 -4.27 -26.40 4.11
CA GLU A 83 -3.12 -27.01 3.41
C GLU A 83 -2.01 -26.01 3.07
N ASP A 84 -2.27 -24.71 3.20
CA ASP A 84 -1.35 -23.66 2.77
C ASP A 84 -1.14 -22.66 3.92
N GLU A 85 -0.04 -22.83 4.66
CA GLU A 85 0.36 -21.94 5.77
C GLU A 85 0.68 -20.52 5.27
N ASP A 86 0.93 -20.35 3.96
CA ASP A 86 1.22 -19.07 3.31
C ASP A 86 -0.02 -18.45 2.64
N ALA A 87 -1.20 -19.08 2.76
CA ALA A 87 -2.40 -18.55 2.12
C ALA A 87 -2.80 -17.19 2.71
N GLU A 88 -2.83 -16.18 1.84
CA GLU A 88 -3.23 -14.81 2.20
C GLU A 88 -4.59 -14.81 2.89
N VAL A 89 -4.68 -14.08 4.01
CA VAL A 89 -5.92 -13.91 4.74
C VAL A 89 -6.34 -12.45 4.62
N ASP A 90 -7.55 -12.22 4.11
CA ASP A 90 -8.08 -10.87 3.94
C ASP A 90 -9.44 -10.70 4.64
N LYS A 91 -9.66 -9.55 5.26
CA LYS A 91 -10.84 -9.21 6.05
C LYS A 91 -11.28 -7.79 5.68
N VAL A 92 -12.16 -7.69 4.68
CA VAL A 92 -12.55 -6.39 4.09
C VAL A 92 -13.98 -6.03 4.43
N VAL A 93 -14.18 -4.75 4.74
CA VAL A 93 -15.47 -4.09 4.80
C VAL A 93 -15.61 -3.18 3.59
N SER A 94 -16.63 -3.39 2.76
CA SER A 94 -16.88 -2.64 1.53
C SER A 94 -18.19 -1.88 1.62
N PHE A 95 -18.14 -0.58 1.32
CA PHE A 95 -19.29 0.30 1.22
C PHE A 95 -19.47 0.74 -0.24
N MET A 96 -20.70 0.67 -0.75
CA MET A 96 -21.10 1.27 -2.02
C MET A 96 -21.79 2.60 -1.68
N LEU A 97 -21.36 3.68 -2.30
CA LEU A 97 -21.91 5.00 -2.11
C LEU A 97 -22.96 5.31 -3.17
N GLN A 98 -23.85 6.27 -2.88
CA GLN A 98 -24.92 6.71 -3.78
C GLN A 98 -24.45 7.21 -5.15
N ASP A 99 -23.19 7.63 -5.28
CA ASP A 99 -22.58 8.04 -6.54
C ASP A 99 -22.01 6.87 -7.37
N GLY A 100 -22.16 5.63 -6.88
CA GLY A 100 -21.67 4.40 -7.49
C GLY A 100 -20.20 4.08 -7.16
N SER A 101 -19.52 4.91 -6.36
CA SER A 101 -18.15 4.63 -5.91
C SER A 101 -18.13 3.62 -4.77
N TYR A 102 -16.94 3.05 -4.52
CA TYR A 102 -16.71 2.10 -3.44
C TYR A 102 -15.70 2.64 -2.43
N PHE A 103 -15.98 2.41 -1.15
CA PHE A 103 -15.04 2.65 -0.06
C PHE A 103 -14.73 1.32 0.64
N ASN A 104 -13.48 0.87 0.57
CA ASN A 104 -13.04 -0.39 1.17
C ASN A 104 -12.17 -0.13 2.40
N ILE A 105 -12.38 -0.91 3.44
CA ILE A 105 -11.63 -0.86 4.69
C ILE A 105 -11.14 -2.28 4.98
N GLU A 106 -9.83 -2.43 5.13
CA GLU A 106 -9.19 -3.69 5.53
C GLU A 106 -9.05 -3.74 7.05
N LEU A 107 -9.28 -4.93 7.61
CA LEU A 107 -9.19 -5.19 9.05
C LEU A 107 -7.99 -6.09 9.33
N PHE A 108 -7.15 -5.68 10.25
CA PHE A 108 -6.00 -6.45 10.72
C PHE A 108 -5.79 -6.24 12.22
N ALA A 109 -5.11 -7.20 12.86
CA ALA A 109 -4.60 -7.07 14.22
C ALA A 109 -3.17 -6.50 14.19
N ILE A 110 -2.72 -5.89 15.28
CA ILE A 110 -1.35 -5.38 15.43
C ILE A 110 -0.52 -6.43 16.17
N GLU A 111 0.73 -6.65 15.75
CA GLU A 111 1.65 -7.65 16.35
C GLU A 111 1.85 -7.51 17.87
N GLU A 112 1.80 -6.28 18.38
CA GLU A 112 2.19 -5.97 19.77
C GLU A 112 1.06 -6.07 20.80
N ASP A 113 -0.18 -6.20 20.37
CA ASP A 113 -1.27 -6.34 21.32
C ASP A 113 -1.58 -7.83 21.51
N ASP A 114 -1.51 -8.30 22.76
CA ASP A 114 -2.30 -9.43 23.28
C ASP A 114 -3.81 -9.08 23.20
N CYS A 115 -4.25 -8.51 22.07
CA CYS A 115 -5.61 -8.14 21.81
C CYS A 115 -6.35 -9.45 21.63
N PRO A 116 -7.33 -9.77 22.49
CA PRO A 116 -8.14 -10.94 22.28
C PRO A 116 -8.93 -10.72 20.99
N VAL A 117 -8.44 -11.32 19.89
CA VAL A 117 -9.20 -11.42 18.65
C VAL A 117 -10.52 -12.08 19.03
N PRO A 118 -11.67 -11.43 18.78
CA PRO A 118 -12.93 -12.02 19.16
C PRO A 118 -13.06 -13.41 18.54
N ASP A 119 -13.55 -14.41 19.30
CA ASP A 119 -13.80 -15.77 18.79
C ASP A 119 -14.67 -15.81 17.52
N ALA A 120 -15.38 -14.71 17.24
CA ALA A 120 -16.16 -14.49 16.03
C ALA A 120 -15.31 -14.34 14.75
N TRP A 121 -14.04 -13.95 14.89
CA TRP A 121 -13.15 -13.50 13.82
C TRP A 121 -11.84 -14.31 13.84
N GLU A 122 -11.96 -15.63 13.66
CA GLU A 122 -10.76 -16.49 13.55
C GLU A 122 -9.80 -15.98 12.46
N SER A 123 -8.51 -16.29 12.60
CA SER A 123 -7.47 -15.96 11.59
C SER A 123 -7.54 -14.51 11.13
N MET A 124 -7.45 -13.54 12.04
CA MET A 124 -7.26 -12.13 11.65
C MET A 124 -5.84 -11.95 11.09
N PRO A 125 -5.66 -11.29 9.93
CA PRO A 125 -4.33 -10.97 9.46
C PRO A 125 -3.66 -10.05 10.48
N VAL A 126 -2.37 -10.26 10.70
CA VAL A 126 -1.57 -9.41 11.58
C VAL A 126 -0.76 -8.47 10.70
N SER A 127 -0.83 -7.17 10.99
CA SER A 127 -0.03 -6.16 10.33
C SER A 127 0.83 -5.45 11.36
N GLN A 128 2.06 -5.14 10.97
CA GLN A 128 2.93 -4.29 11.76
C GLN A 128 2.36 -2.88 11.81
N ARG A 129 2.47 -2.21 12.96
CA ARG A 129 2.26 -0.77 13.01
C ARG A 129 3.30 -0.09 12.13
N THR A 130 2.93 0.17 10.89
CA THR A 130 3.59 1.22 10.12
C THR A 130 3.12 2.57 10.65
N SER A 131 3.94 3.60 10.48
CA SER A 131 3.60 4.91 11.02
C SER A 131 2.27 5.44 10.45
N PHE A 132 1.55 6.24 11.24
CA PHE A 132 0.27 6.84 10.85
C PHE A 132 0.35 7.69 9.55
N ARG A 133 1.55 8.15 9.19
CA ARG A 133 1.80 8.82 7.91
C ARG A 133 3.03 8.22 7.24
N THR A 134 2.98 8.11 5.92
CA THR A 134 4.08 7.58 5.10
C THR A 134 5.29 8.52 5.02
N ASP A 135 5.15 9.78 5.44
CA ASP A 135 6.22 10.79 5.44
C ASP A 135 6.92 10.98 6.79
N SER A 136 6.49 10.25 7.83
CA SER A 136 6.99 10.38 9.20
C SER A 136 8.39 9.78 9.39
N PRO A 137 9.12 10.17 10.46
CA PRO A 137 10.40 9.55 10.80
C PRO A 137 10.29 8.02 10.97
N ASP A 138 9.30 7.53 11.70
CA ASP A 138 9.13 6.09 11.95
C ASP A 138 8.91 5.30 10.64
N ALA A 139 8.15 5.86 9.68
CA ALA A 139 7.97 5.22 8.37
C ALA A 139 9.29 5.12 7.61
N ILE A 140 10.12 6.16 7.68
CA ILE A 140 11.44 6.17 7.03
C ILE A 140 12.39 5.17 7.70
N GLU A 141 12.34 5.03 9.02
CA GLU A 141 13.12 4.02 9.75
C GLU A 141 12.71 2.60 9.38
N ILE A 142 11.41 2.33 9.24
CA ILE A 142 10.89 1.04 8.77
C ILE A 142 11.35 0.75 7.33
N ILE A 143 11.26 1.73 6.41
CA ILE A 143 11.76 1.54 5.04
C ILE A 143 13.26 1.18 5.06
N LYS A 144 14.05 1.88 5.89
CA LYS A 144 15.48 1.59 6.02
C LYS A 144 15.74 0.20 6.59
N SER A 145 14.97 -0.26 7.56
CA SER A 145 15.14 -1.61 8.13
C SER A 145 14.80 -2.68 7.10
N TRP A 146 13.73 -2.52 6.32
CA TRP A 146 13.41 -3.45 5.22
C TRP A 146 14.49 -3.47 4.14
N MET A 147 15.01 -2.30 3.74
CA MET A 147 16.12 -2.23 2.80
C MET A 147 17.39 -2.91 3.33
N GLN A 148 17.68 -2.78 4.62
CA GLN A 148 18.82 -3.45 5.27
C GLN A 148 18.61 -4.96 5.34
N LEU A 149 17.41 -5.41 5.72
CA LEU A 149 17.06 -6.83 5.70
C LEU A 149 17.29 -7.42 4.30
N CYS A 150 16.81 -6.77 3.24
CA CYS A 150 17.08 -7.22 1.87
C CYS A 150 18.57 -7.22 1.48
N ALA A 151 19.38 -6.33 2.05
CA ALA A 151 20.81 -6.23 1.73
C ALA A 151 21.69 -7.23 2.51
N ASP A 152 21.33 -7.49 3.77
CA ASP A 152 22.13 -8.25 4.73
C ASP A 152 21.69 -9.70 4.87
N ASP A 153 20.41 -10.01 4.60
CA ASP A 153 19.84 -11.32 4.90
C ASP A 153 20.27 -12.40 3.89
N SER A 154 20.80 -13.50 4.42
CA SER A 154 21.10 -14.72 3.68
C SER A 154 19.87 -15.52 3.30
N GLU A 155 18.71 -15.26 3.90
CA GLU A 155 17.44 -15.93 3.64
C GLU A 155 16.78 -15.44 2.35
N HIS A 156 17.10 -14.21 1.91
CA HIS A 156 16.68 -13.70 0.61
C HIS A 156 17.63 -14.14 -0.52
N VAL A 157 17.66 -15.45 -0.82
CA VAL A 157 18.55 -16.05 -1.83
C VAL A 157 18.48 -15.37 -3.21
N ASP A 158 17.31 -14.87 -3.61
CA ASP A 158 17.09 -14.23 -4.91
C ASP A 158 17.27 -12.70 -4.88
N CYS A 159 17.52 -12.09 -3.72
CA CYS A 159 17.76 -10.65 -3.64
C CYS A 159 19.16 -10.30 -4.13
N ILE A 160 19.23 -9.46 -5.17
CA ILE A 160 20.48 -8.90 -5.66
C ILE A 160 20.90 -7.77 -4.70
N LYS A 161 22.08 -7.91 -4.09
CA LYS A 161 22.64 -6.86 -3.23
C LYS A 161 22.88 -5.59 -4.05
N PRO A 162 22.31 -4.44 -3.67
CA PRO A 162 22.47 -3.20 -4.41
C PRO A 162 23.80 -2.50 -4.06
N ASP A 163 24.92 -3.22 -4.13
CA ASP A 163 26.24 -2.66 -3.82
C ASP A 163 26.82 -1.95 -5.05
N GLY A 164 26.48 -0.67 -5.19
CA GLY A 164 26.98 0.19 -6.26
C GLY A 164 26.67 -0.32 -7.67
N PRO A 165 25.40 -0.55 -8.03
CA PRO A 165 25.04 -0.93 -9.39
C PRO A 165 25.53 0.14 -10.38
N GLU A 166 25.89 -0.30 -11.59
CA GLU A 166 26.15 0.64 -12.69
C GLU A 166 24.88 1.47 -12.94
N LEU A 167 25.03 2.79 -12.93
CA LEU A 167 23.92 3.69 -13.11
C LEU A 167 23.42 3.63 -14.56
N PRO A 168 22.10 3.74 -14.80
CA PRO A 168 21.55 3.91 -16.14
C PRO A 168 22.19 5.09 -16.87
N ARG A 169 22.06 5.15 -18.21
CA ARG A 169 22.64 6.22 -19.07
C ARG A 169 22.46 7.64 -18.53
N ARG A 170 21.33 7.89 -17.85
CA ARG A 170 21.03 9.13 -17.14
C ARG A 170 20.30 8.80 -15.85
N VAL A 171 20.51 9.63 -14.83
CA VAL A 171 19.73 9.66 -13.59
C VAL A 171 19.41 11.11 -13.24
N VAL A 172 18.47 11.31 -12.34
CA VAL A 172 18.24 12.60 -11.71
C VAL A 172 19.08 12.65 -10.44
N ASP A 173 20.02 13.59 -10.38
CA ASP A 173 20.68 13.97 -9.14
C ASP A 173 19.69 14.80 -8.33
N VAL A 174 19.28 14.26 -7.18
CA VAL A 174 18.33 14.94 -6.31
C VAL A 174 18.98 16.08 -5.54
N GLY A 175 20.30 16.12 -5.45
CA GLY A 175 21.03 17.06 -4.61
C GLY A 175 20.67 16.94 -3.12
N ASP A 176 21.52 17.53 -2.27
CA ASP A 176 21.19 17.71 -0.85
C ASP A 176 20.07 18.75 -0.66
N VAL A 177 19.79 19.14 0.58
CA VAL A 177 18.70 20.08 0.94
C VAL A 177 18.74 21.40 0.14
N ASP A 178 19.94 21.85 -0.25
CA ASP A 178 20.17 23.05 -1.08
C ASP A 178 20.75 22.73 -2.49
N GLY A 179 20.81 21.45 -2.85
CA GLY A 179 21.36 20.98 -4.11
C GLY A 179 20.44 21.28 -5.29
N VAL A 180 21.05 21.44 -6.47
CA VAL A 180 20.31 21.66 -7.71
C VAL A 180 19.82 20.31 -8.23
N LEU A 181 18.50 20.11 -8.23
CA LEU A 181 17.87 18.97 -8.86
C LEU A 181 18.12 19.02 -10.38
N CYS A 182 18.78 18.01 -10.96
CA CYS A 182 19.08 18.01 -12.40
C CYS A 182 19.28 16.60 -12.97
N VAL A 183 19.18 16.47 -14.30
CA VAL A 183 19.50 15.22 -15.02
C VAL A 183 21.01 15.16 -15.26
N VAL A 184 21.65 14.09 -14.81
CA VAL A 184 23.08 13.84 -15.03
C VAL A 184 23.28 12.66 -15.97
N LYS A 185 24.33 12.72 -16.79
CA LYS A 185 24.79 11.58 -17.61
C LYS A 185 25.88 10.87 -16.83
N THR A 186 25.65 9.60 -16.55
CA THR A 186 26.41 8.82 -15.56
C THR A 186 27.73 8.24 -16.08
N GLN A 187 27.87 8.10 -17.40
CA GLN A 187 29.11 7.64 -18.05
C GLN A 187 29.66 6.31 -17.52
N GLY A 188 28.79 5.42 -17.04
CA GLY A 188 29.18 4.11 -16.47
C GLY A 188 29.63 4.18 -15.01
N GLU A 189 29.36 5.28 -14.31
CA GLU A 189 29.54 5.36 -12.86
C GLU A 189 28.63 4.39 -12.12
N SER A 190 29.11 3.93 -10.96
CA SER A 190 28.38 3.04 -10.06
C SER A 190 27.94 3.80 -8.81
N ALA A 191 26.64 3.78 -8.52
CA ALA A 191 26.11 4.34 -7.27
C ALA A 191 24.75 3.73 -6.94
N LYS A 192 24.36 3.85 -5.66
CA LYS A 192 23.00 3.49 -5.23
C LYS A 192 22.00 4.54 -5.73
N TYR A 193 20.88 4.07 -6.26
CA TYR A 193 19.80 4.91 -6.77
C TYR A 193 18.45 4.23 -6.57
N ILE A 194 17.37 5.01 -6.63
CA ILE A 194 15.99 4.49 -6.61
C ILE A 194 15.40 4.59 -8.01
N CYS A 195 14.59 3.61 -8.41
CA CYS A 195 13.75 3.71 -9.59
C CYS A 195 12.31 4.04 -9.19
N LEU A 196 11.72 5.06 -9.81
CA LEU A 196 10.29 5.31 -9.73
C LEU A 196 9.59 4.76 -10.97
N SER A 197 8.89 3.64 -10.81
CA SER A 197 7.92 3.17 -11.79
C SER A 197 6.58 3.87 -11.54
N HIS A 198 6.02 4.51 -12.57
CA HIS A 198 4.75 5.20 -12.45
C HIS A 198 3.91 5.05 -13.72
N CYS A 199 2.59 5.16 -13.58
CA CYS A 199 1.69 5.25 -14.72
C CYS A 199 1.70 6.66 -15.29
N TRP A 200 1.80 6.77 -16.61
CA TRP A 200 1.88 8.05 -17.31
C TRP A 200 0.59 8.88 -17.24
N GLY A 201 -0.54 8.26 -16.87
CA GLY A 201 -1.81 8.94 -16.63
C GLY A 201 -2.35 9.70 -17.85
N LEU A 202 -3.34 10.57 -17.62
CA LEU A 202 -3.95 11.45 -18.63
C LEU A 202 -3.45 12.90 -18.54
N THR A 203 -2.80 13.26 -17.45
CA THR A 203 -2.23 14.60 -17.23
C THR A 203 -0.84 14.71 -17.84
N GLN A 204 -0.50 15.90 -18.33
CA GLN A 204 0.83 16.16 -18.88
C GLN A 204 1.90 16.06 -17.79
N ILE A 205 2.71 15.01 -17.86
CA ILE A 205 3.87 14.81 -17.00
C ILE A 205 5.05 15.57 -17.62
N ILE A 206 5.91 16.13 -16.76
CA ILE A 206 7.16 16.73 -17.19
C ILE A 206 8.04 15.67 -17.88
N THR A 207 8.44 15.92 -19.13
CA THR A 207 9.25 14.98 -19.91
C THR A 207 10.54 15.62 -20.41
N THR A 208 11.56 14.79 -20.62
CA THR A 208 12.79 15.18 -21.29
C THR A 208 12.67 14.89 -22.79
N THR A 209 12.95 15.91 -23.59
CA THR A 209 13.05 15.84 -25.06
C THR A 209 14.44 16.35 -25.48
N GLN A 210 14.79 16.23 -26.76
CA GLN A 210 16.05 16.77 -27.26
C GLN A 210 16.19 18.28 -26.96
N ASP A 211 15.09 19.02 -27.10
CA ASP A 211 15.04 20.47 -26.88
C ASP A 211 15.16 20.83 -25.38
N THR A 212 14.54 20.05 -24.49
CA THR A 212 14.53 20.35 -23.05
C THR A 212 15.70 19.75 -22.29
N LEU A 213 16.47 18.82 -22.88
CA LEU A 213 17.54 18.10 -22.19
C LEU A 213 18.61 19.02 -21.57
N GLN A 214 19.02 20.09 -22.27
CA GLN A 214 20.04 20.99 -21.75
C GLN A 214 19.55 21.78 -20.54
N GLU A 215 18.28 22.18 -20.53
CA GLU A 215 17.65 22.82 -19.38
C GLU A 215 17.58 21.85 -18.20
N ARG A 216 17.13 20.61 -18.44
CA ARG A 216 17.02 19.57 -17.40
C ARG A 216 18.37 19.21 -16.78
N LYS A 217 19.46 19.29 -17.52
CA LYS A 217 20.83 19.11 -17.00
C LYS A 217 21.31 20.26 -16.12
N GLN A 218 20.74 21.45 -16.28
CA GLN A 218 21.09 22.59 -15.45
C GLN A 218 20.25 22.60 -14.18
N ARG A 219 18.92 22.49 -14.32
CA ARG A 219 17.99 22.52 -13.20
C ARG A 219 16.62 21.98 -13.59
N ILE A 220 15.98 21.33 -12.62
CA ILE A 220 14.55 21.02 -12.62
C ILE A 220 13.93 21.77 -11.44
N GLY A 221 12.90 22.58 -11.70
CA GLY A 221 12.16 23.25 -10.63
C GLY A 221 11.29 22.24 -9.88
N MET A 222 11.34 22.23 -8.55
CA MET A 222 10.45 21.38 -7.73
C MET A 222 8.97 21.68 -8.01
N GLN A 223 8.64 22.92 -8.35
CA GLN A 223 7.30 23.35 -8.72
C GLN A 223 6.79 22.79 -10.06
N ASP A 224 7.71 22.39 -10.96
CA ASP A 224 7.37 21.85 -12.28
C ASP A 224 7.04 20.35 -12.22
N LEU A 225 7.33 19.72 -11.08
CA LEU A 225 7.11 18.31 -10.83
C LEU A 225 5.67 18.03 -10.37
N SER A 226 5.17 16.84 -10.71
CA SER A 226 3.97 16.30 -10.10
C SER A 226 4.17 16.05 -8.60
N ASN A 227 3.07 15.94 -7.83
CA ASN A 227 3.16 15.61 -6.40
C ASN A 227 3.95 14.31 -6.19
N THR A 228 3.67 13.27 -6.98
CA THR A 228 4.37 11.98 -6.93
C THR A 228 5.88 12.13 -7.13
N PHE A 229 6.32 12.93 -8.11
CA PHE A 229 7.75 13.13 -8.36
C PHE A 229 8.42 13.92 -7.23
N ARG A 230 7.74 14.92 -6.68
CA ARG A 230 8.24 15.66 -5.51
C ARG A 230 8.41 14.74 -4.32
N ASP A 231 7.40 13.92 -4.03
CA ASP A 231 7.43 12.98 -2.90
C ASP A 231 8.54 11.94 -3.08
N ALA A 232 8.72 11.40 -4.29
CA ALA A 232 9.79 10.45 -4.60
C ALA A 232 11.19 11.05 -4.44
N ILE A 233 11.40 12.30 -4.87
CA ILE A 233 12.67 13.02 -4.68
C ILE A 233 12.94 13.27 -3.19
N LEU A 234 11.93 13.74 -2.45
CA LEU A 234 12.06 13.97 -1.01
C LEU A 234 12.35 12.68 -0.25
N LEU A 235 11.69 11.58 -0.62
CA LEU A 235 11.95 10.26 -0.05
C LEU A 235 13.39 9.81 -0.35
N THR A 236 13.86 9.97 -1.59
CA THR A 236 15.23 9.63 -1.99
C THR A 236 16.26 10.34 -1.13
N ARG A 237 16.07 11.65 -0.88
CA ARG A 237 16.91 12.44 0.03
C ARG A 237 16.83 11.94 1.47
N LYS A 238 15.63 11.64 2.00
CA LYS A 238 15.44 11.11 3.37
C LYS A 238 16.10 9.75 3.59
N LEU A 239 16.19 8.94 2.53
CA LEU A 239 16.89 7.66 2.52
C LEU A 239 18.41 7.81 2.42
N GLY A 240 18.93 9.03 2.21
CA GLY A 240 20.35 9.32 2.08
C GLY A 240 20.94 8.92 0.73
N LEU A 241 20.11 8.86 -0.31
CA LEU A 241 20.53 8.56 -1.68
C LEU A 241 20.53 9.84 -2.51
N SER A 242 21.50 9.95 -3.43
CA SER A 242 21.67 11.13 -4.28
C SER A 242 21.01 10.99 -5.64
N TYR A 243 20.61 9.79 -6.04
CA TYR A 243 20.15 9.52 -7.39
C TYR A 243 18.78 8.84 -7.42
N ILE A 244 17.92 9.32 -8.31
CA ILE A 244 16.66 8.67 -8.67
C ILE A 244 16.55 8.55 -10.19
N TRP A 245 16.02 7.44 -10.67
CA TRP A 245 15.68 7.22 -12.05
C TRP A 245 14.16 7.31 -12.24
N ILE A 246 13.75 8.19 -13.15
CA ILE A 246 12.34 8.40 -13.53
C ILE A 246 12.32 8.38 -15.06
N ASP A 247 11.61 7.43 -15.67
CA ASP A 247 11.59 7.22 -17.13
C ASP A 247 11.35 8.51 -17.94
N SER A 248 10.33 9.29 -17.58
CA SER A 248 9.95 10.53 -18.25
C SER A 248 11.04 11.60 -18.22
N LEU A 249 11.90 11.61 -17.19
CA LEU A 249 13.01 12.56 -17.05
C LEU A 249 14.34 12.02 -17.55
N CYS A 250 14.58 10.72 -17.39
CA CYS A 250 15.85 10.08 -17.70
C CYS A 250 15.93 9.54 -19.13
N ILE A 251 14.81 9.40 -19.85
CA ILE A 251 14.75 8.99 -21.27
C ILE A 251 14.33 10.19 -22.12
N ILE A 252 14.96 10.34 -23.28
CA ILE A 252 14.63 11.36 -24.30
C ILE A 252 13.45 10.85 -25.12
N GLN A 253 12.26 11.37 -24.82
CA GLN A 253 10.98 10.80 -25.32
C GLN A 253 10.77 10.94 -26.83
N ASP A 254 11.43 11.91 -27.47
CA ASP A 254 11.36 12.19 -28.90
C ASP A 254 12.54 11.58 -29.69
N SER A 255 13.37 10.74 -29.06
CA SER A 255 14.49 10.05 -29.69
C SER A 255 14.21 8.55 -29.82
N ARG A 256 14.18 8.03 -31.05
CA ARG A 256 14.05 6.57 -31.30
C ARG A 256 15.32 5.76 -30.99
N THR A 257 16.46 6.45 -30.89
CA THR A 257 17.78 5.84 -30.67
C THR A 257 18.24 5.98 -29.23
N ASP A 258 17.35 6.43 -28.34
CA ASP A 258 17.57 6.40 -26.91
C ASP A 258 16.92 5.15 -26.32
#